data_AF-A0A9D7M1Y3-F1
#
_entry.id   AF-A0A9D7M1Y3-F1
#
_cell.length_a   1.000
_cell.length_b   1.000
_cell.length_c   1.000
_cell.angle_alpha   90.00
_cell.angle_beta   90.00
_cell.angle_gamma   90.00
#
_symmetry.space_group_name_H-M   'P 1'
#
loop_
_entity.id
_entity.type
_entity.pdbx_description
1 polymer ?
#
loop_
_entity_poly.entity_id
_entity_poly.type
_entity_poly.pdbx_seq_one_letter_code
_entity_poly.pdbx_strand_id
1 'polypeptide(L)' 'MHFEILNFEDVIKVEADGKVNIPPRLIETLNIISVSTTRGVMFSTFKGTLLHGAVLPIIDPKQFQVGGQNLEK' A
#
# COMPACT_ATOMS: atom_id res chain seq x y z
N MET A 1 -6.06 1.21 -26.03
CA MET A 1 -5.59 1.43 -24.63
C MET A 1 -4.91 2.77 -24.60
N HIS A 2 -5.50 3.75 -23.91
CA HIS A 2 -4.86 5.04 -23.66
C HIS A 2 -4.24 4.99 -22.27
N PHE A 3 -2.99 5.42 -22.13
CA PHE A 3 -2.36 5.66 -20.84
C PHE A 3 -1.80 7.08 -20.86
N GLU A 4 -1.73 7.69 -19.68
CA GLU A 4 -1.24 9.05 -19.48
C GLU A 4 -0.03 8.99 -18.55
N ILE A 5 1.02 9.73 -18.90
CA ILE A 5 2.21 9.89 -18.06
C ILE A 5 2.06 11.23 -17.36
N LEU A 6 1.95 11.19 -16.03
CA LEU A 6 1.86 12.36 -15.17
C LEU A 6 3.19 12.55 -14.44
N ASN A 7 3.61 13.79 -14.18
CA ASN A 7 4.78 14.00 -13.33
C ASN A 7 4.42 13.68 -11.88
N PHE A 8 5.41 13.22 -11.14
CA PHE A 8 5.25 12.89 -9.72
C PHE A 8 4.79 14.10 -8.90
N GLU A 9 5.34 15.28 -9.18
CA GLU A 9 5.01 16.55 -8.52
C GLU A 9 3.55 16.98 -8.75
N ASP A 10 2.97 16.59 -9.88
CA ASP A 10 1.57 16.87 -10.20
C ASP A 10 0.60 15.95 -9.43
N VAL A 11 1.09 14.74 -9.09
CA VAL A 11 0.30 13.66 -8.47
C VAL A 11 0.40 13.67 -6.96
N ILE A 12 1.57 13.99 -6.39
CA ILE A 12 1.81 14.02 -4.95
C ILE A 12 1.97 15.46 -4.51
N LYS A 13 0.97 15.98 -3.79
CA LYS A 13 0.95 17.37 -3.32
C LYS A 13 1.21 17.41 -1.84
N VAL A 14 2.11 18.30 -1.41
CA VAL A 14 2.28 18.63 0.01
C VAL A 14 1.43 19.86 0.27
N GLU A 15 0.40 19.69 1.08
CA GLU A 15 -0.50 20.76 1.49
C GLU A 15 0.21 21.70 2.48
N ALA A 16 -0.32 22.92 2.66
CA ALA A 16 0.28 23.93 3.53
C ALA A 16 0.36 23.51 5.02
N ASP A 17 -0.44 22.53 5.44
CA ASP A 17 -0.40 21.92 6.77
C ASP A 17 0.63 20.78 6.91
N GLY A 18 1.44 20.56 5.88
CA GLY A 18 2.46 19.51 5.81
C GLY A 18 1.91 18.12 5.49
N LYS A 19 0.60 17.97 5.24
CA LYS A 19 0.03 16.69 4.82
C LYS A 19 0.36 16.39 3.37
N VAL A 20 0.71 15.14 3.11
CA VAL A 20 0.93 14.65 1.75
C VAL A 20 -0.38 14.09 1.22
N ASN A 21 -0.92 14.74 0.20
CA ASN A 21 -2.09 14.31 -0.53
C ASN A 21 -1.65 13.36 -1.65
N ILE A 22 -1.94 12.07 -1.46
CA ILE A 22 -1.65 11.01 -2.43
C ILE A 22 -2.97 10.44 -2.91
N PRO A 23 -3.18 10.26 -4.23
CA PRO A 23 -4.40 9.67 -4.75
C PRO A 23 -4.69 8.30 -4.11
N PRO A 24 -5.92 8.03 -3.65
CA PRO A 24 -6.25 6.79 -2.95
C PRO A 24 -5.89 5.52 -3.72
N ARG A 25 -6.06 5.54 -5.05
CA ARG A 25 -5.71 4.42 -5.94
C ARG A 25 -4.20 4.14 -5.97
N LEU A 26 -3.37 5.17 -5.87
CA LEU A 26 -1.92 5.02 -5.81
C LEU A 26 -1.50 4.39 -4.48
N ILE A 27 -2.07 4.85 -3.36
CA ILE A 27 -1.87 4.24 -2.04
C ILE A 27 -2.27 2.76 -2.06
N GLU A 28 -3.47 2.44 -2.57
CA GLU A 28 -3.96 1.06 -2.67
C GLU A 28 -3.00 0.19 -3.50
N THR A 29 -2.53 0.70 -4.64
CA THR A 29 -1.58 -0.01 -5.50
C THR A 29 -0.26 -0.28 -4.78
N LEU A 30 0.29 0.73 -4.09
CA LEU A 30 1.51 0.58 -3.30
C LEU A 30 1.34 -0.43 -2.16
N ASN A 31 0.20 -0.41 -1.47
CA ASN A 31 -0.12 -1.37 -0.41
C ASN A 31 -0.20 -2.80 -0.96
N ILE A 32 -0.85 -3.03 -2.12
CA ILE A 32 -0.92 -4.33 -2.78
C ILE A 32 0.49 -4.87 -3.09
N ILE A 33 1.34 -4.03 -3.69
CA ILE A 33 2.71 -4.40 -4.04
C ILE A 33 3.51 -4.74 -2.78
N SER A 34 3.38 -3.91 -1.75
CA SER A 34 4.09 -4.08 -0.48
C SER A 34 3.71 -5.40 0.20
N VAL A 35 2.41 -5.67 0.36
CA VAL A 35 1.91 -6.91 0.96
C VAL A 35 2.38 -8.15 0.17
N SER A 36 2.34 -8.09 -1.16
CA SER A 36 2.78 -9.18 -2.03
C SER A 36 4.29 -9.42 -1.93
N THR A 37 5.08 -8.35 -1.87
CA THR A 37 6.53 -8.41 -1.75
C THR A 37 6.93 -8.98 -0.38
N THR A 38 6.34 -8.46 0.70
CA THR A 38 6.57 -8.97 2.06
C THR A 38 6.24 -10.46 2.15
N ARG A 39 5.14 -10.92 1.53
CA ARG A 39 4.79 -12.34 1.46
C ARG A 39 5.87 -13.18 0.78
N GLY A 40 6.40 -12.72 -0.36
CA GLY A 40 7.50 -13.39 -1.06
C GLY A 40 8.79 -13.45 -0.23
N VAL A 41 9.14 -12.34 0.42
CA VAL A 41 10.29 -12.27 1.34
C VAL A 41 10.10 -13.25 2.49
N MET A 42 8.95 -13.23 3.16
CA MET A 42 8.65 -14.15 4.26
C MET A 42 8.72 -15.62 3.82
N PHE A 43 8.18 -15.96 2.64
CA PHE A 43 8.29 -17.32 2.10
C PHE A 43 9.75 -17.76 1.94
N SER A 44 10.60 -16.87 1.40
CA SER A 44 12.03 -17.14 1.22
C SER A 44 12.76 -17.24 2.56
N THR A 45 12.54 -16.28 3.46
CA THR A 45 13.20 -16.20 4.77
C THR A 45 12.80 -17.34 5.69
N PHE A 46 11.54 -17.78 5.65
CA PHE A 46 11.05 -18.86 6.51
C PHE A 46 11.35 -20.25 5.95
N LYS A 47 11.96 -20.37 4.78
CA LYS A 47 12.33 -21.66 4.20
C LYS A 47 13.24 -22.45 5.14
N GLY A 48 12.84 -23.68 5.46
CA GLY A 48 13.56 -24.55 6.40
C GLY A 48 13.33 -24.23 7.88
N THR A 49 12.47 -23.25 8.20
CA THR A 49 12.03 -22.95 9.57
C THR A 49 10.66 -23.56 9.86
N LEU A 50 10.25 -23.55 11.13
CA LEU A 50 8.90 -23.93 11.54
C LEU A 50 7.79 -23.11 10.85
N LEU A 51 8.11 -21.89 10.38
CA LEU A 51 7.16 -21.00 9.73
C LEU A 51 7.07 -21.19 8.20
N HIS A 52 7.81 -22.13 7.61
CA HIS A 52 7.81 -22.31 6.15
C HIS A 52 6.42 -22.62 5.57
N GLY A 53 5.61 -23.40 6.30
CA GLY A 53 4.24 -23.75 5.93
C GLY A 53 3.17 -22.92 6.64
N ALA A 54 3.54 -21.81 7.27
CA ALA A 54 2.59 -20.97 8.00
C ALA A 54 1.56 -20.34 7.03
N VAL A 55 0.29 -20.37 7.41
CA VAL A 55 -0.77 -19.68 6.67
C VAL A 55 -0.72 -18.20 7.04
N LEU A 56 -0.36 -17.36 6.07
CA LEU A 56 -0.27 -15.92 6.26
C LEU A 56 -1.66 -15.28 6.17
N PRO A 57 -1.93 -14.21 6.95
CA PRO A 57 -3.23 -13.58 6.98
C PRO A 57 -3.61 -12.99 5.61
N ILE A 58 -4.92 -12.98 5.37
CA ILE A 58 -5.50 -12.19 4.29
C ILE A 58 -5.58 -10.76 4.79
N ILE A 59 -4.98 -9.85 4.03
CA ILE A 59 -4.90 -8.44 4.39
C ILE A 59 -5.64 -7.66 3.31
N ASP A 60 -6.59 -6.81 3.71
CA ASP A 60 -7.24 -5.87 2.81
C ASP A 60 -6.35 -4.61 2.68
N PRO A 61 -5.76 -4.33 1.50
CA PRO A 61 -4.89 -3.18 1.29
C PRO A 61 -5.55 -1.83 1.57
N LYS A 62 -6.89 -1.77 1.56
CA LYS A 62 -7.67 -0.56 1.85
C LYS A 62 -7.66 -0.19 3.32
N GLN A 63 -7.28 -1.10 4.22
CA GLN A 63 -7.21 -0.85 5.66
C GLN A 63 -6.02 0.03 6.05
N PHE A 64 -4.98 0.13 5.21
CA PHE A 64 -3.79 0.94 5.48
C PHE A 64 -3.89 2.35 4.88
N GLN A 65 -4.98 3.04 5.17
CA GLN A 65 -5.14 4.46 4.82
C GLN A 65 -4.62 5.33 5.96
N VAL A 66 -3.75 6.29 5.63
CA VAL A 66 -3.25 7.28 6.59
C VAL A 66 -4.34 8.35 6.78
N GLY A 67 -4.96 8.36 7.96
CA GLY A 67 -5.74 9.45 8.59
C GLY A 67 -6.45 10.47 7.70
N GLY A 68 -7.77 10.31 7.55
CA GLY A 68 -8.65 11.36 7.00
C GLY A 68 -10.10 10.96 6.72
N GLN A 69 -10.69 9.97 7.40
CA GLN A 69 -12.15 9.79 7.40
C GLN A 69 -12.71 10.12 8.77
N ASN A 70 -12.89 11.42 9.04
CA ASN A 70 -13.96 11.82 9.94
C ASN A 70 -15.26 11.47 9.21
N LEU A 71 -15.91 10.38 9.66
CA LEU A 71 -17.28 10.07 9.31
C LEU A 71 -18.17 11.12 9.99
N GLU A 72 -18.66 12.10 9.23
CA GLU A 72 -19.93 12.74 9.58
C GLU A 72 -21.07 11.89 8.99
N LYS A 73 -22.01 11.57 9.87
CA LYS A 73 -23.25 10.84 9.57
C LYS A 73 -24.20 11.69 8.74
#